data_AF-A0A317CRR6-F1
#
_entry.id   AF-A0A317CRR6-F1
#
_cell.length_a   1.000
_cell.length_b   1.000
_cell.length_c   1.000
_cell.angle_alpha   90.00
_cell.angle_beta   90.00
_cell.angle_gamma   90.00
#
_symmetry.space_group_name_H-M   'P 1'
#
loop_
_entity.id
_entity.type
_entity.pdbx_description
1 polymer ?
#
loop_
_entity_poly.entity_id
_entity_poly.type
_entity_poly.pdbx_seq_one_letter_code
_entity_poly.pdbx_strand_id
1 'polypeptide(L)'
;MIKKALLLLLLAAVWAFGSWWYYTCMIKGFCRTNGTFTSAAERAKGAAITTAAATGIVVAAGANTPKEDDQQVAATDFIDQDNDAISDEDERSLGTDPSNDDSDSDGIKDNEELGTDLQNPTDTDGDGIINALDDDDDNDTLLSVDELKNGTDPLSVDSDADGLDDPTEVSGKLGTDPMNPDSDADGISDGIEIGSNISQPIDTDNDGTIDALDSDDDDDGLPTLLESKLSSDPLSVDSDGDGISDKEEVGKDLDQPMDTDGDGILDLVDDSNDTPSTTDITDTATPATPEQGDAKDEVTIDTVESADDSPADMDIPIQKSRLYFPFRSANPRLSGAAKEYFEEVSLWLNQSPSNSIVLTGHTDSIGKAKSNLNLGLKRAIEIKDLMVKLGAKSAQIDVASMGETQPIASNKTEAGRHQNRRVELIPTVKK
;
A
#
# COMPACT_ATOMS: atom_id res chain seq x y z
N MET A 1 18.21 46.41 -14.51
CA MET A 1 17.62 45.18 -13.92
C MET A 1 18.55 43.96 -14.00
N ILE A 2 19.47 43.86 -14.96
CA ILE A 2 20.33 42.67 -15.17
C ILE A 2 21.36 42.41 -14.04
N LYS A 3 21.83 43.44 -13.32
CA LYS A 3 22.85 43.26 -12.26
C LYS A 3 22.32 42.67 -10.93
N LYS A 4 21.00 42.67 -10.69
CA LYS A 4 20.41 42.08 -9.48
C LYS A 4 20.10 40.59 -9.65
N ALA A 5 19.84 40.13 -10.88
CA ALA A 5 19.58 38.73 -11.19
C ALA A 5 20.85 37.85 -11.09
N LEU A 6 22.02 38.38 -11.47
CA LEU A 6 23.28 37.63 -11.41
C LEU A 6 23.78 37.37 -9.97
N LEU A 7 23.44 38.26 -9.01
CA LEU A 7 23.81 38.11 -7.61
C LEU A 7 22.92 37.07 -6.89
N LEU A 8 21.66 36.93 -7.30
CA LEU A 8 20.72 35.93 -6.79
C LEU A 8 21.08 34.51 -7.29
N LEU A 9 21.53 34.37 -8.54
CA LEU A 9 22.00 33.09 -9.08
C LEU A 9 23.28 32.59 -8.41
N LEU A 10 24.19 33.49 -8.01
CA LEU A 10 25.41 33.10 -7.29
C LEU A 10 25.15 32.72 -5.82
N LEU A 11 24.09 33.24 -5.19
CA LEU A 11 23.69 32.86 -3.83
C LEU A 11 22.94 31.52 -3.78
N ALA A 12 22.18 31.17 -4.82
CA ALA A 12 21.50 29.87 -4.93
C ALA A 12 22.48 28.70 -5.13
N ALA A 13 23.58 28.91 -5.85
CA ALA A 13 24.61 27.89 -6.07
C ALA A 13 25.40 27.51 -4.79
N VAL A 14 25.50 28.43 -3.82
CA VAL A 14 26.18 28.17 -2.54
C VAL A 14 25.31 27.35 -1.58
N TRP A 15 23.98 27.38 -1.74
CA TRP A 15 23.05 26.56 -0.95
C TRP A 15 22.87 25.14 -1.51
N ALA A 16 22.96 24.96 -2.84
CA ALA A 16 22.82 23.65 -3.47
C ALA A 16 23.98 22.68 -3.15
N PHE A 17 25.21 23.17 -2.97
CA PHE A 17 26.36 22.33 -2.61
C PHE A 17 26.42 21.95 -1.13
N GLY A 18 25.86 22.78 -0.23
CA GLY A 18 25.80 22.48 1.20
C GLY A 18 24.79 21.38 1.53
N SER A 19 23.64 21.38 0.85
CA SER A 19 22.59 20.37 1.07
C SER A 19 22.96 18.99 0.51
N TRP A 20 23.74 18.91 -0.57
CA TRP A 20 24.18 17.61 -1.12
C TRP A 20 25.18 16.88 -0.20
N TRP A 21 26.04 17.63 0.52
CA TRP A 21 27.00 17.05 1.47
C TRP A 21 26.35 16.62 2.80
N TYR A 22 25.22 17.22 3.16
CA TYR A 22 24.41 16.81 4.32
C TYR A 22 23.57 15.57 4.00
N TYR A 23 22.98 15.50 2.81
CA TYR A 23 22.11 14.39 2.38
C TYR A 23 22.89 13.06 2.20
N THR A 24 24.14 13.11 1.71
CA THR A 24 24.99 11.91 1.59
C THR A 24 25.55 11.42 2.93
N CYS A 25 25.61 12.27 3.95
CA CYS A 25 26.13 11.93 5.28
C CYS A 25 25.08 11.28 6.20
N MET A 26 23.79 11.54 6.01
CA MET A 26 22.71 10.97 6.85
C MET A 26 22.05 9.69 6.29
N ILE A 27 21.97 9.52 4.97
CA ILE A 27 21.16 8.43 4.37
C ILE A 27 22.00 7.21 3.94
N LYS A 28 23.32 7.37 3.71
CA LYS A 28 24.22 6.26 3.29
C LYS A 28 25.30 5.87 4.31
N GLY A 29 25.15 6.24 5.58
CA GLY A 29 25.95 5.67 6.69
C GLY A 29 27.45 5.97 6.73
N PHE A 30 27.98 6.98 6.01
CA PHE A 30 29.43 7.17 5.86
C PHE A 30 30.12 8.20 6.78
N CYS A 31 29.45 8.68 7.83
CA CYS A 31 30.03 9.66 8.76
C CYS A 31 30.21 9.10 10.19
N ARG A 32 31.46 8.76 10.56
CA ARG A 32 31.86 8.48 11.95
C ARG A 32 32.09 9.77 12.75
N THR A 33 31.61 9.79 13.98
CA THR A 33 31.96 10.81 14.99
C THR A 33 33.37 10.58 15.55
N ASN A 34 34.04 11.68 15.88
CA ASN A 34 35.46 11.76 16.25
C ASN A 34 35.92 10.78 17.34
N GLY A 35 36.99 10.02 17.06
CA GLY A 35 37.85 9.45 18.10
C GLY A 35 38.65 8.22 17.67
N THR A 36 39.93 8.42 17.36
CA THR A 36 41.01 7.43 17.13
C THR A 36 41.12 6.81 15.73
N PHE A 37 42.24 7.16 15.09
CA PHE A 37 42.71 6.57 13.84
C PHE A 37 43.41 5.24 14.13
N THR A 38 42.99 4.18 13.44
CA THR A 38 43.91 3.21 12.84
C THR A 38 43.37 2.87 11.45
N SER A 39 43.93 3.49 10.42
CA SER A 39 43.67 3.11 9.04
C SER A 39 44.59 1.96 8.63
N ALA A 40 44.07 1.11 7.75
CA ALA A 40 44.73 -0.02 7.12
C ALA A 40 45.87 0.37 6.15
N ALA A 41 46.66 1.40 6.47
CA ALA A 41 47.82 1.83 5.69
C ALA A 41 49.16 1.78 6.47
N GLU A 42 49.18 1.15 7.65
CA GLU A 42 50.39 0.80 8.41
C GLU A 42 50.46 -0.68 8.82
N ARG A 43 50.20 -1.61 7.88
CA ARG A 43 50.65 -3.00 8.04
C ARG A 43 51.29 -3.64 6.81
N ALA A 44 51.83 -2.80 5.91
CA ALA A 44 52.64 -3.25 4.77
C ALA A 44 53.94 -2.45 4.61
N LYS A 45 54.77 -2.37 5.68
CA LYS A 45 56.18 -1.99 5.57
C LYS A 45 57.04 -2.81 6.53
N GLY A 46 57.30 -4.04 6.11
CA GLY A 46 58.26 -4.95 6.73
C GLY A 46 58.88 -5.90 5.71
N ALA A 47 59.11 -5.46 4.47
CA ALA A 47 59.85 -6.23 3.49
C ALA A 47 60.64 -5.29 2.57
N ALA A 48 61.84 -4.92 3.01
CA ALA A 48 62.89 -4.38 2.14
C ALA A 48 63.92 -5.47 1.87
N ILE A 49 63.74 -6.13 0.72
CA ILE A 49 64.72 -6.52 -0.30
C ILE A 49 66.20 -6.57 0.17
N THR A 50 66.78 -7.77 0.18
CA THR A 50 68.15 -7.99 -0.34
C THR A 50 68.19 -9.25 -1.20
N THR A 51 68.77 -9.07 -2.38
CA THR A 51 69.04 -10.01 -3.47
C THR A 51 69.92 -11.19 -3.10
N ALA A 52 69.63 -12.38 -3.68
CA ALA A 52 70.51 -13.15 -4.59
C ALA A 52 70.41 -14.68 -4.42
N ALA A 53 70.07 -15.34 -5.54
CA ALA A 53 70.62 -16.59 -6.07
C ALA A 53 70.75 -17.88 -5.20
N ALA A 54 70.10 -18.92 -5.74
CA ALA A 54 70.62 -20.28 -5.95
C ALA A 54 70.76 -21.29 -4.77
N THR A 55 70.02 -22.38 -4.94
CA THR A 55 70.35 -23.80 -4.66
C THR A 55 70.65 -24.27 -3.23
N GLY A 56 69.75 -25.12 -2.71
CA GLY A 56 70.11 -26.46 -2.20
C GLY A 56 70.26 -26.69 -0.68
N ILE A 57 69.62 -27.79 -0.23
CA ILE A 57 70.10 -28.76 0.78
C ILE A 57 69.80 -28.50 2.28
N VAL A 58 68.82 -29.28 2.76
CA VAL A 58 68.60 -30.00 4.06
C VAL A 58 69.36 -29.64 5.37
N VAL A 59 68.62 -29.74 6.51
CA VAL A 59 68.85 -30.59 7.72
C VAL A 59 68.59 -29.88 9.09
N ALA A 60 67.79 -30.57 9.94
CA ALA A 60 67.71 -30.62 11.42
C ALA A 60 67.30 -29.36 12.21
N ALA A 61 66.24 -29.38 13.04
CA ALA A 61 65.97 -30.18 14.25
C ALA A 61 66.87 -29.85 15.46
N GLY A 62 66.27 -29.36 16.56
CA GLY A 62 66.77 -29.62 17.92
C GLY A 62 66.73 -28.49 18.96
N ALA A 63 65.75 -28.60 19.86
CA ALA A 63 65.86 -28.51 21.33
C ALA A 63 65.75 -27.16 22.11
N ASN A 64 64.59 -27.03 22.80
CA ASN A 64 64.32 -26.79 24.24
C ASN A 64 65.07 -25.70 25.05
N THR A 65 64.32 -24.80 25.71
CA THR A 65 63.93 -24.85 27.16
C THR A 65 63.07 -23.62 27.59
N PRO A 66 62.35 -23.65 28.73
CA PRO A 66 61.01 -23.04 28.89
C PRO A 66 60.86 -21.89 29.91
N LYS A 67 59.63 -21.36 29.95
CA LYS A 67 58.95 -20.44 30.91
C LYS A 67 58.95 -18.96 30.55
N GLU A 68 57.78 -18.42 30.24
CA GLU A 68 57.05 -17.63 31.23
C GLU A 68 55.53 -17.77 31.02
N ASP A 69 54.84 -17.63 32.14
CA ASP A 69 53.44 -17.88 32.42
C ASP A 69 52.63 -16.70 31.86
N ASP A 70 52.09 -16.86 30.65
CA ASP A 70 51.07 -15.95 30.14
C ASP A 70 49.81 -16.79 29.98
N GLN A 71 48.84 -16.54 30.87
CA GLN A 71 47.48 -17.05 30.71
C GLN A 71 46.87 -16.37 29.47
N GLN A 72 47.20 -16.92 28.31
CA GLN A 72 46.53 -16.66 27.06
C GLN A 72 45.15 -17.30 27.19
N VAL A 73 44.18 -16.50 27.65
CA VAL A 73 42.76 -16.80 27.42
C VAL A 73 42.63 -16.91 25.91
N ALA A 74 42.43 -18.14 25.42
CA ALA A 74 42.26 -18.40 24.01
C ALA A 74 41.18 -17.45 23.50
N ALA A 75 41.54 -16.57 22.57
CA ALA A 75 40.55 -16.03 21.66
C ALA A 75 39.89 -17.26 21.05
N THR A 76 38.59 -17.45 21.28
CA THR A 76 37.81 -18.33 20.44
C THR A 76 38.08 -17.84 19.03
N ASP A 77 38.82 -18.64 18.25
CA ASP A 77 39.05 -18.31 16.85
C ASP A 77 37.65 -18.16 16.24
N PHE A 78 37.33 -16.94 15.82
CA PHE A 78 36.17 -16.69 14.97
C PHE A 78 36.53 -17.35 13.64
N ILE A 79 36.07 -18.59 13.48
CA ILE A 79 36.21 -19.36 12.25
C ILE A 79 34.95 -19.05 11.45
N ASP A 80 35.17 -18.64 10.21
CA ASP A 80 34.20 -18.24 9.20
C ASP A 80 34.82 -18.75 7.89
N GLN A 81 34.35 -19.91 7.42
CA GLN A 81 35.03 -20.67 6.38
C GLN A 81 34.70 -20.17 4.96
N ASP A 82 33.48 -19.71 4.70
CA ASP A 82 33.06 -19.12 3.42
C ASP A 82 33.23 -17.59 3.36
N ASN A 83 33.49 -16.93 4.49
CA ASN A 83 33.69 -15.48 4.62
C ASN A 83 32.42 -14.66 4.41
N ASP A 84 31.27 -15.18 4.84
CA ASP A 84 29.99 -14.49 4.83
C ASP A 84 29.75 -13.64 6.10
N ALA A 85 30.68 -13.66 7.06
CA ALA A 85 30.61 -12.96 8.35
C ALA A 85 29.68 -13.57 9.41
N ILE A 86 29.21 -14.80 9.21
CA ILE A 86 28.67 -15.67 10.25
C ILE A 86 29.81 -16.59 10.72
N SER A 87 29.77 -17.02 11.98
CA SER A 87 30.78 -17.98 12.47
C SER A 87 30.32 -19.41 12.22
N ASP A 88 31.25 -20.33 11.94
CA ASP A 88 30.94 -21.75 11.73
C ASP A 88 30.15 -22.36 12.90
N GLU A 89 30.27 -21.80 14.12
CA GLU A 89 29.52 -22.26 15.29
C GLU A 89 28.07 -21.78 15.27
N ASP A 90 27.84 -20.54 14.85
CA ASP A 90 26.49 -19.99 14.71
C ASP A 90 25.76 -20.70 13.56
N GLU A 91 26.41 -20.91 12.42
CA GLU A 91 25.86 -21.64 11.27
C GLU A 91 25.45 -23.07 11.64
N ARG A 92 26.33 -23.82 12.33
CA ARG A 92 25.99 -25.15 12.87
C ARG A 92 24.80 -25.14 13.82
N SER A 93 24.58 -24.03 14.53
CA SER A 93 23.47 -23.90 15.48
C SER A 93 22.15 -23.58 14.79
N LEU A 94 22.21 -22.86 13.66
CA LEU A 94 21.08 -22.44 12.84
C LEU A 94 20.70 -23.49 11.78
N GLY A 95 21.66 -24.32 11.36
CA GLY A 95 21.47 -25.39 10.38
C GLY A 95 22.01 -25.08 8.99
N THR A 96 22.54 -23.86 8.77
CA THR A 96 23.23 -23.46 7.54
C THR A 96 24.58 -24.17 7.36
N ASP A 97 25.13 -24.16 6.14
CA ASP A 97 26.37 -24.86 5.78
C ASP A 97 27.59 -23.94 5.95
N PRO A 98 28.51 -24.22 6.93
CA PRO A 98 29.70 -23.38 7.18
C PRO A 98 30.69 -23.18 6.04
N SER A 99 30.45 -23.81 4.89
CA SER A 99 31.29 -23.75 3.72
C SER A 99 30.62 -23.16 2.49
N ASN A 100 29.39 -22.66 2.65
CA ASN A 100 28.55 -22.16 1.59
C ASN A 100 27.78 -20.93 2.07
N ASP A 101 28.11 -19.76 1.49
CA ASP A 101 27.58 -18.46 1.91
C ASP A 101 26.14 -18.18 1.45
N ASP A 102 25.41 -19.22 1.02
CA ASP A 102 24.09 -19.25 0.37
C ASP A 102 23.57 -20.71 0.43
N SER A 103 23.05 -21.09 1.59
CA SER A 103 22.82 -22.47 2.02
C SER A 103 21.73 -23.21 1.23
N ASP A 104 20.65 -22.53 0.84
CA ASP A 104 19.58 -23.06 -0.04
C ASP A 104 19.85 -22.81 -1.53
N SER A 105 20.86 -22.00 -1.87
CA SER A 105 21.26 -21.68 -3.23
C SER A 105 20.20 -20.89 -4.02
N ASP A 106 19.42 -20.07 -3.34
CA ASP A 106 18.41 -19.20 -3.93
C ASP A 106 19.01 -17.88 -4.50
N GLY A 107 20.26 -17.57 -4.14
CA GLY A 107 21.00 -16.40 -4.60
C GLY A 107 21.01 -15.21 -3.64
N ILE A 108 20.37 -15.32 -2.48
CA ILE A 108 20.55 -14.48 -1.30
C ILE A 108 21.61 -15.17 -0.41
N LYS A 109 22.25 -14.41 0.48
CA LYS A 109 23.28 -14.96 1.37
C LYS A 109 22.69 -15.20 2.73
N ASP A 110 23.17 -16.24 3.42
CA ASP A 110 22.75 -16.57 4.79
C ASP A 110 22.78 -15.35 5.73
N ASN A 111 23.82 -14.52 5.62
CA ASN A 111 23.98 -13.31 6.44
C ASN A 111 22.99 -12.17 6.14
N GLU A 112 22.35 -12.17 4.98
CA GLU A 112 21.31 -11.24 4.55
C GLU A 112 19.95 -11.72 5.04
N GLU A 113 19.70 -13.03 4.95
CA GLU A 113 18.42 -13.67 5.26
C GLU A 113 18.20 -13.87 6.76
N LEU A 114 19.23 -14.30 7.50
CA LEU A 114 19.13 -14.52 8.95
C LEU A 114 18.88 -13.23 9.74
N GLY A 115 19.10 -12.07 9.13
CA GLY A 115 18.91 -10.77 9.75
C GLY A 115 19.95 -10.44 10.84
N THR A 116 19.65 -9.44 11.67
CA THR A 116 20.63 -8.90 12.64
C THR A 116 20.68 -9.62 13.99
N ASP A 117 19.70 -10.46 14.30
CA ASP A 117 19.59 -11.19 15.58
C ASP A 117 19.58 -12.71 15.33
N LEU A 118 20.77 -13.32 15.34
CA LEU A 118 20.94 -14.77 15.14
C LEU A 118 20.24 -15.64 16.20
N GLN A 119 19.73 -15.06 17.30
CA GLN A 119 18.91 -15.81 18.26
C GLN A 119 17.44 -15.91 17.84
N ASN A 120 17.01 -15.07 16.91
CA ASN A 120 15.69 -15.02 16.30
C ASN A 120 15.86 -14.80 14.79
N PRO A 121 16.37 -15.82 14.06
CA PRO A 121 16.53 -15.73 12.61
C PRO A 121 15.19 -15.45 11.93
N THR A 122 15.24 -14.81 10.76
CA THR A 122 14.07 -14.53 9.93
C THR A 122 13.44 -15.84 9.45
N ASP A 123 12.11 -15.89 9.50
CA ASP A 123 11.22 -16.97 9.06
C ASP A 123 9.96 -16.23 8.60
N THR A 124 9.87 -15.94 7.31
CA THR A 124 8.92 -14.97 6.75
C THR A 124 7.51 -15.55 6.68
N ASP A 125 7.35 -16.78 6.20
CA ASP A 125 6.07 -17.47 6.11
C ASP A 125 5.64 -18.15 7.43
N GLY A 126 6.57 -18.34 8.38
CA GLY A 126 6.32 -18.92 9.69
C GLY A 126 6.16 -20.45 9.69
N ASP A 127 6.66 -21.15 8.67
CA ASP A 127 6.55 -22.62 8.58
C ASP A 127 7.55 -23.37 9.48
N GLY A 128 8.55 -22.64 10.00
CA GLY A 128 9.58 -23.12 10.90
C GLY A 128 10.90 -23.51 10.21
N ILE A 129 11.03 -23.30 8.91
CA ILE A 129 12.28 -23.17 8.17
C ILE A 129 12.65 -21.69 8.21
N ILE A 130 13.94 -21.39 8.36
CA ILE A 130 14.42 -20.00 8.36
C ILE A 130 14.76 -19.64 6.92
N ASN A 131 14.65 -18.37 6.56
CA ASN A 131 14.83 -17.91 5.17
C ASN A 131 16.11 -18.46 4.52
N ALA A 132 17.26 -18.39 5.23
CA ALA A 132 18.56 -18.95 4.77
C ALA A 132 18.61 -20.48 4.56
N LEU A 133 17.49 -21.19 4.70
CA LEU A 133 17.33 -22.62 4.44
C LEU A 133 16.07 -22.92 3.61
N ASP A 134 15.37 -21.90 3.14
CA ASP A 134 14.09 -21.98 2.44
C ASP A 134 14.23 -21.45 1.01
N ASP A 135 13.83 -22.24 0.02
CA ASP A 135 13.93 -21.82 -1.38
C ASP A 135 12.70 -21.02 -1.86
N ASP A 136 11.71 -20.83 -0.99
CA ASP A 136 10.41 -20.15 -1.20
C ASP A 136 10.02 -19.39 0.09
N ASP A 137 10.68 -18.26 0.33
CA ASP A 137 10.72 -17.54 1.61
C ASP A 137 9.35 -17.09 2.15
N ASP A 138 8.41 -16.79 1.27
CA ASP A 138 7.04 -16.35 1.59
C ASP A 138 5.96 -17.39 1.26
N ASN A 139 6.36 -18.52 0.66
CA ASN A 139 5.56 -19.69 0.36
C ASN A 139 4.37 -19.40 -0.58
N ASP A 140 4.58 -18.51 -1.55
CA ASP A 140 3.61 -18.20 -2.59
C ASP A 140 3.68 -19.14 -3.80
N THR A 141 4.62 -20.09 -3.81
CA THR A 141 4.96 -21.08 -4.86
C THR A 141 5.90 -20.61 -5.97
N LEU A 142 6.33 -19.36 -5.96
CA LEU A 142 7.37 -18.80 -6.81
C LEU A 142 8.68 -18.77 -6.00
N LEU A 143 9.64 -19.61 -6.38
CA LEU A 143 10.90 -19.70 -5.65
C LEU A 143 11.63 -18.35 -5.60
N SER A 144 12.28 -18.03 -4.48
CA SER A 144 13.05 -16.80 -4.25
C SER A 144 14.05 -16.51 -5.38
N VAL A 145 14.69 -17.56 -5.89
CA VAL A 145 15.62 -17.45 -7.03
C VAL A 145 14.94 -16.99 -8.32
N ASP A 146 13.68 -17.34 -8.55
CA ASP A 146 12.90 -16.92 -9.70
C ASP A 146 12.30 -15.53 -9.47
N GLU A 147 11.94 -15.19 -8.24
CA GLU A 147 11.53 -13.85 -7.86
C GLU A 147 12.61 -12.81 -8.12
N LEU A 148 13.83 -13.04 -7.64
CA LEU A 148 14.99 -12.19 -7.92
C LEU A 148 15.25 -12.00 -9.42
N LYS A 149 14.91 -12.99 -10.25
CA LYS A 149 15.03 -12.88 -11.72
C LYS A 149 13.92 -12.03 -12.34
N ASN A 150 12.71 -12.09 -11.78
CA ASN A 150 11.55 -11.33 -12.24
C ASN A 150 11.49 -9.93 -11.61
N GLY A 151 12.25 -9.69 -10.54
CA GLY A 151 12.32 -8.43 -9.83
C GLY A 151 11.29 -8.30 -8.69
N THR A 152 10.63 -9.40 -8.32
CA THR A 152 9.73 -9.49 -7.16
C THR A 152 10.49 -9.60 -5.85
N ASP A 153 9.77 -9.35 -4.75
CA ASP A 153 10.29 -9.35 -3.38
C ASP A 153 10.08 -10.72 -2.73
N PRO A 154 11.16 -11.50 -2.50
CA PRO A 154 11.06 -12.86 -1.95
C PRO A 154 10.41 -12.98 -0.58
N LEU A 155 10.16 -11.85 0.08
CA LEU A 155 9.56 -11.79 1.40
C LEU A 155 8.08 -11.39 1.35
N SER A 156 7.47 -11.31 0.17
CA SER A 156 6.14 -10.74 -0.06
C SER A 156 5.38 -11.40 -1.20
N VAL A 157 4.41 -12.25 -0.84
CA VAL A 157 3.47 -12.98 -1.72
C VAL A 157 2.82 -12.13 -2.84
N ASP A 158 2.73 -10.82 -2.61
CA ASP A 158 2.16 -9.80 -3.48
C ASP A 158 3.07 -8.57 -3.35
N SER A 159 3.98 -8.39 -4.31
CA SER A 159 5.09 -7.44 -4.19
C SER A 159 4.66 -5.97 -4.27
N ASP A 160 3.61 -5.66 -5.02
CA ASP A 160 3.10 -4.28 -5.18
C ASP A 160 1.82 -4.00 -4.38
N ALA A 161 1.28 -5.02 -3.71
CA ALA A 161 0.16 -5.01 -2.78
C ALA A 161 -1.18 -4.61 -3.42
N ASP A 162 -1.40 -5.02 -4.67
CA ASP A 162 -2.60 -4.72 -5.44
C ASP A 162 -3.71 -5.78 -5.30
N GLY A 163 -3.37 -6.95 -4.75
CA GLY A 163 -4.26 -8.09 -4.53
C GLY A 163 -4.06 -9.28 -5.47
N LEU A 164 -3.09 -9.25 -6.38
CA LEU A 164 -2.61 -10.38 -7.18
C LEU A 164 -1.32 -10.94 -6.57
N ASP A 165 -1.15 -12.27 -6.60
CA ASP A 165 0.11 -12.87 -6.15
C ASP A 165 1.16 -12.84 -7.28
N ASP A 166 2.43 -12.70 -6.91
CA ASP A 166 3.56 -12.63 -7.84
C ASP A 166 3.57 -13.80 -8.85
N PRO A 167 3.37 -15.07 -8.45
CA PRO A 167 3.29 -16.19 -9.38
C PRO A 167 2.17 -16.05 -10.42
N THR A 168 1.03 -15.45 -10.08
CA THR A 168 -0.07 -15.21 -11.03
C THR A 168 0.38 -14.26 -12.13
N GLU A 169 1.05 -13.17 -11.77
CA GLU A 169 1.45 -12.11 -12.69
C GLU A 169 2.68 -12.50 -13.50
N VAL A 170 3.70 -13.05 -12.85
CA VAL A 170 4.92 -13.58 -13.47
C VAL A 170 4.62 -14.68 -14.48
N SER A 171 3.52 -15.43 -14.30
CA SER A 171 3.10 -16.43 -15.30
C SER A 171 2.78 -15.83 -16.68
N GLY A 172 2.55 -14.51 -16.75
CA GLY A 172 2.27 -13.75 -17.95
C GLY A 172 0.91 -14.04 -18.58
N LYS A 173 -0.01 -14.69 -17.85
CA LYS A 173 -1.36 -15.01 -18.36
C LYS A 173 -2.27 -13.80 -18.39
N LEU A 174 -2.14 -12.93 -17.39
CA LEU A 174 -2.92 -11.69 -17.27
C LEU A 174 -2.23 -10.56 -18.03
N GLY A 175 -0.90 -10.47 -17.92
CA GLY A 175 -0.11 -9.44 -18.59
C GLY A 175 0.09 -8.16 -17.77
N THR A 176 -0.36 -8.18 -16.52
CA THR A 176 -0.09 -7.19 -15.47
C THR A 176 1.38 -7.26 -15.02
N ASP A 177 1.88 -6.20 -14.39
CA ASP A 177 3.27 -6.08 -13.92
C ASP A 177 3.30 -6.20 -12.39
N PRO A 178 3.96 -7.23 -11.81
CA PRO A 178 3.93 -7.47 -10.37
C PRO A 178 4.56 -6.38 -9.51
N MET A 179 5.26 -5.42 -10.13
CA MET A 179 5.87 -4.27 -9.46
C MET A 179 5.05 -2.99 -9.61
N ASN A 180 3.88 -3.07 -10.23
CA ASN A 180 3.07 -1.92 -10.57
C ASN A 180 1.58 -2.21 -10.32
N PRO A 181 1.01 -1.65 -9.24
CA PRO A 181 -0.32 -2.04 -8.76
C PRO A 181 -1.48 -1.48 -9.62
N ASP A 182 -1.19 -0.93 -10.80
CA ASP A 182 -2.09 -0.23 -11.73
C ASP A 182 -1.37 -0.17 -13.09
N SER A 183 -1.52 -1.24 -13.89
CA SER A 183 -0.74 -1.53 -15.09
C SER A 183 -0.98 -0.58 -16.26
N ASP A 184 -2.19 -0.06 -16.41
CA ASP A 184 -2.53 0.92 -17.44
C ASP A 184 -2.52 2.38 -16.95
N ALA A 185 -2.35 2.57 -15.64
CA ALA A 185 -2.27 3.85 -14.94
C ALA A 185 -3.56 4.66 -14.99
N ASP A 186 -4.72 3.99 -14.97
CA ASP A 186 -6.02 4.61 -15.01
C ASP A 186 -6.61 4.94 -13.62
N GLY A 187 -5.95 4.47 -12.55
CA GLY A 187 -6.30 4.75 -11.16
C GLY A 187 -7.20 3.71 -10.49
N ILE A 188 -7.47 2.58 -11.14
CA ILE A 188 -7.96 1.35 -10.53
C ILE A 188 -6.77 0.36 -10.46
N SER A 189 -6.79 -0.58 -9.50
CA SER A 189 -5.68 -1.54 -9.37
C SER A 189 -5.98 -2.83 -10.11
N ASP A 190 -4.94 -3.50 -10.62
CA ASP A 190 -5.12 -4.69 -11.45
C ASP A 190 -5.89 -5.78 -10.69
N GLY A 191 -5.58 -6.00 -9.42
CA GLY A 191 -6.31 -6.93 -8.55
C GLY A 191 -7.83 -6.66 -8.45
N ILE A 192 -8.27 -5.40 -8.59
CA ILE A 192 -9.70 -5.04 -8.62
C ILE A 192 -10.30 -5.38 -9.99
N GLU A 193 -9.60 -5.06 -11.07
CA GLU A 193 -10.08 -5.16 -12.45
C GLU A 193 -10.06 -6.59 -12.99
N ILE A 194 -9.09 -7.40 -12.58
CA ILE A 194 -9.11 -8.85 -12.81
C ILE A 194 -10.33 -9.49 -12.12
N GLY A 195 -10.72 -8.95 -10.97
CA GLY A 195 -11.82 -9.44 -10.16
C GLY A 195 -11.56 -10.81 -9.51
N SER A 196 -12.60 -11.42 -8.94
CA SER A 196 -12.43 -12.62 -8.10
C SER A 196 -12.14 -13.93 -8.85
N ASN A 197 -12.09 -13.92 -10.19
CA ASN A 197 -11.88 -15.12 -10.99
C ASN A 197 -10.80 -14.89 -12.05
N ILE A 198 -9.54 -15.14 -11.66
CA ILE A 198 -8.35 -15.03 -12.50
C ILE A 198 -8.44 -15.86 -13.81
N SER A 199 -9.26 -16.91 -13.85
CA SER A 199 -9.47 -17.70 -15.09
C SER A 199 -10.43 -17.05 -16.09
N GLN A 200 -11.13 -16.00 -15.68
CA GLN A 200 -12.06 -15.19 -16.47
C GLN A 200 -11.92 -13.72 -16.03
N PRO A 201 -10.79 -13.07 -16.35
CA PRO A 201 -10.59 -11.66 -16.05
C PRO A 201 -11.71 -10.82 -16.69
N ILE A 202 -11.97 -9.64 -16.14
CA ILE A 202 -12.98 -8.72 -16.66
C ILE A 202 -12.45 -8.11 -17.95
N ASP A 203 -13.33 -8.03 -18.95
CA ASP A 203 -13.14 -7.47 -20.29
C ASP A 203 -14.53 -6.89 -20.64
N THR A 204 -14.71 -5.62 -20.28
CA THR A 204 -16.03 -4.99 -20.20
C THR A 204 -16.61 -4.72 -21.59
N ASP A 205 -15.83 -4.21 -22.52
CA ASP A 205 -16.23 -3.92 -23.90
C ASP A 205 -16.12 -5.15 -24.84
N ASN A 206 -15.42 -6.21 -24.43
CA ASN A 206 -15.14 -7.43 -25.20
C ASN A 206 -14.27 -7.20 -26.43
N ASP A 207 -13.34 -6.23 -26.41
CA ASP A 207 -12.36 -6.01 -27.47
C ASP A 207 -11.17 -7.00 -27.42
N GLY A 208 -11.01 -7.68 -26.29
CA GLY A 208 -9.98 -8.69 -26.03
C GLY A 208 -8.78 -8.18 -25.23
N THR A 209 -8.78 -6.92 -24.81
CA THR A 209 -7.99 -6.36 -23.72
C THR A 209 -8.80 -6.55 -22.43
N ILE A 210 -8.12 -6.83 -21.33
CA ILE A 210 -8.79 -6.94 -20.02
C ILE A 210 -8.80 -5.57 -19.37
N ASP A 211 -9.79 -5.30 -18.52
CA ASP A 211 -9.97 -4.00 -17.85
C ASP A 211 -8.64 -3.52 -17.20
N ALA A 212 -7.90 -4.42 -16.51
CA ALA A 212 -6.60 -4.11 -15.89
C ALA A 212 -5.47 -3.65 -16.85
N LEU A 213 -5.70 -3.69 -18.16
CA LEU A 213 -4.77 -3.29 -19.20
C LEU A 213 -5.42 -2.32 -20.20
N ASP A 214 -6.63 -1.83 -19.91
CA ASP A 214 -7.43 -0.99 -20.79
C ASP A 214 -7.85 0.34 -20.13
N SER A 215 -7.22 1.41 -20.58
CA SER A 215 -7.48 2.76 -20.07
C SER A 215 -8.88 3.34 -20.39
N ASP A 216 -9.74 2.61 -21.10
CA ASP A 216 -11.10 2.98 -21.54
C ASP A 216 -11.98 1.71 -21.54
N ASP A 217 -12.28 1.20 -20.34
CA ASP A 217 -12.89 -0.12 -20.05
C ASP A 217 -14.14 -0.48 -20.88
N ASP A 218 -14.94 0.51 -21.27
CA ASP A 218 -16.20 0.33 -21.98
C ASP A 218 -16.22 0.83 -23.43
N ASP A 219 -15.07 1.33 -23.92
CA ASP A 219 -14.82 1.90 -25.26
C ASP A 219 -15.88 2.93 -25.69
N ASP A 220 -16.36 3.76 -24.75
CA ASP A 220 -17.22 4.91 -25.06
C ASP A 220 -16.42 6.13 -25.56
N GLY A 221 -15.10 6.10 -25.36
CA GLY A 221 -14.16 7.15 -25.73
C GLY A 221 -13.87 8.17 -24.62
N LEU A 222 -14.33 7.93 -23.39
CA LEU A 222 -13.88 8.57 -22.16
C LEU A 222 -12.93 7.64 -21.41
N PRO A 223 -11.68 8.07 -21.15
CA PRO A 223 -10.78 7.24 -20.38
C PRO A 223 -11.31 6.99 -18.95
N THR A 224 -11.16 5.77 -18.46
CA THR A 224 -11.54 5.31 -17.11
C THR A 224 -11.06 6.27 -16.01
N LEU A 225 -9.83 6.76 -16.12
CA LEU A 225 -9.25 7.73 -15.19
C LEU A 225 -10.04 9.05 -15.11
N LEU A 226 -10.60 9.49 -16.23
CA LEU A 226 -11.41 10.69 -16.27
C LEU A 226 -12.79 10.41 -15.69
N GLU A 227 -13.39 9.28 -16.00
CA GLU A 227 -14.68 8.86 -15.46
C GLU A 227 -14.65 8.74 -13.95
N SER A 228 -13.63 8.08 -13.40
CA SER A 228 -13.40 8.00 -11.96
C SER A 228 -13.25 9.39 -11.30
N LYS A 229 -12.75 10.40 -12.02
CA LYS A 229 -12.68 11.79 -11.51
C LYS A 229 -14.02 12.52 -11.60
N LEU A 230 -14.81 12.22 -12.62
CA LEU A 230 -16.12 12.81 -12.87
C LEU A 230 -17.26 12.06 -12.16
N SER A 231 -16.94 10.96 -11.49
CA SER A 231 -17.86 10.09 -10.76
C SER A 231 -18.84 9.29 -11.65
N SER A 232 -18.56 9.13 -12.94
CA SER A 232 -19.21 8.11 -13.79
C SER A 232 -18.75 6.69 -13.42
N ASP A 233 -19.51 5.70 -13.88
CA ASP A 233 -19.22 4.27 -13.81
C ASP A 233 -18.39 3.87 -15.04
N PRO A 234 -17.08 3.61 -14.90
CA PRO A 234 -16.20 3.34 -16.05
C PRO A 234 -16.51 2.05 -16.79
N LEU A 235 -17.40 1.21 -16.23
CA LEU A 235 -17.82 -0.03 -16.85
C LEU A 235 -19.14 0.12 -17.63
N SER A 236 -19.55 1.35 -17.96
CA SER A 236 -20.88 1.66 -18.47
C SER A 236 -20.93 2.93 -19.32
N VAL A 237 -21.02 2.72 -20.64
CA VAL A 237 -21.17 3.76 -21.69
C VAL A 237 -22.22 4.84 -21.40
N ASP A 238 -23.21 4.50 -20.58
CA ASP A 238 -24.29 5.38 -20.12
C ASP A 238 -24.48 5.09 -18.62
N SER A 239 -23.82 5.90 -17.79
CA SER A 239 -23.70 5.71 -16.34
C SER A 239 -25.04 5.85 -15.63
N ASP A 240 -25.86 6.79 -16.04
CA ASP A 240 -27.13 7.10 -15.40
C ASP A 240 -28.33 6.36 -16.01
N GLY A 241 -28.20 5.88 -17.24
CA GLY A 241 -29.18 5.11 -17.99
C GLY A 241 -30.24 5.96 -18.68
N ASP A 242 -29.97 7.24 -18.93
CA ASP A 242 -30.94 8.17 -19.54
C ASP A 242 -31.04 8.01 -21.08
N GLY A 243 -30.05 7.35 -21.68
CA GLY A 243 -29.96 7.02 -23.10
C GLY A 243 -29.04 7.93 -23.92
N ILE A 244 -28.33 8.87 -23.29
CA ILE A 244 -27.17 9.58 -23.82
C ILE A 244 -25.91 8.92 -23.23
N SER A 245 -24.79 8.91 -23.95
CA SER A 245 -23.55 8.33 -23.41
C SER A 245 -22.77 9.36 -22.59
N ASP A 246 -21.98 8.90 -21.63
CA ASP A 246 -21.15 9.75 -20.78
C ASP A 246 -20.23 10.63 -21.63
N LYS A 247 -19.68 10.07 -22.73
CA LYS A 247 -18.91 10.82 -23.71
C LYS A 247 -19.64 12.02 -24.33
N GLU A 248 -20.93 11.87 -24.60
CA GLU A 248 -21.74 12.94 -25.18
C GLU A 248 -22.09 13.99 -24.12
N GLU A 249 -22.31 13.57 -22.87
CA GLU A 249 -22.75 14.39 -21.74
C GLU A 249 -21.62 15.18 -21.09
N VAL A 250 -20.41 14.63 -21.00
CA VAL A 250 -19.25 15.40 -20.51
C VAL A 250 -19.00 16.65 -21.38
N GLY A 251 -19.47 16.63 -22.63
CA GLY A 251 -19.34 17.72 -23.58
C GLY A 251 -17.94 17.87 -24.17
N LYS A 252 -17.65 19.04 -24.73
CA LYS A 252 -16.41 19.29 -25.49
C LYS A 252 -15.23 19.74 -24.65
N ASP A 253 -15.49 20.29 -23.48
CA ASP A 253 -14.49 20.85 -22.58
C ASP A 253 -14.41 19.97 -21.34
N LEU A 254 -13.44 19.05 -21.33
CA LEU A 254 -13.30 18.08 -20.24
C LEU A 254 -12.92 18.74 -18.90
N ASP A 255 -12.41 19.98 -18.94
CA ASP A 255 -12.14 20.77 -17.73
C ASP A 255 -13.41 21.44 -17.16
N GLN A 256 -14.50 21.45 -17.93
CA GLN A 256 -15.79 22.03 -17.58
C GLN A 256 -16.92 21.09 -18.08
N PRO A 257 -17.09 19.92 -17.44
CA PRO A 257 -18.15 18.97 -17.79
C PRO A 257 -19.53 19.64 -17.72
N MET A 258 -20.48 19.14 -18.51
CA MET A 258 -21.82 19.74 -18.53
C MET A 258 -22.58 19.46 -17.23
N ASP A 259 -23.29 20.48 -16.80
CA ASP A 259 -24.25 20.53 -15.69
C ASP A 259 -25.36 21.45 -16.20
N THR A 260 -26.28 20.85 -16.96
CA THR A 260 -27.25 21.55 -17.81
C THR A 260 -28.25 22.33 -16.98
N ASP A 261 -28.58 21.85 -15.78
CA ASP A 261 -29.52 22.52 -14.90
C ASP A 261 -28.91 23.33 -13.74
N GLY A 262 -27.61 23.17 -13.49
CA GLY A 262 -26.87 23.92 -12.49
C GLY A 262 -27.17 23.51 -11.05
N ASP A 263 -27.64 22.27 -10.84
CA ASP A 263 -27.91 21.75 -9.51
C ASP A 263 -26.64 21.20 -8.80
N GLY A 264 -25.55 21.08 -9.55
CA GLY A 264 -24.24 20.64 -9.07
C GLY A 264 -23.95 19.15 -9.29
N ILE A 265 -24.87 18.41 -9.92
CA ILE A 265 -24.65 17.07 -10.45
C ILE A 265 -24.28 17.20 -11.93
N LEU A 266 -23.30 16.43 -12.40
CA LEU A 266 -22.92 16.46 -13.82
C LEU A 266 -23.91 15.65 -14.64
N ASP A 267 -24.16 16.07 -15.88
CA ASP A 267 -25.12 15.43 -16.79
C ASP A 267 -24.84 13.91 -16.90
N LEU A 268 -23.57 13.51 -17.05
CA LEU A 268 -23.09 12.12 -17.11
C LEU A 268 -23.43 11.22 -15.89
N VAL A 269 -24.01 11.77 -14.82
CA VAL A 269 -24.48 11.01 -13.66
C VAL A 269 -25.89 11.41 -13.21
N ASP A 270 -26.61 12.23 -13.99
CA ASP A 270 -27.92 12.80 -13.64
C ASP A 270 -29.10 12.18 -14.40
N ASP A 271 -29.68 11.14 -13.79
CA ASP A 271 -30.84 10.41 -14.33
C ASP A 271 -32.14 11.24 -14.48
N SER A 272 -32.13 12.50 -14.04
CA SER A 272 -33.30 13.38 -14.01
C SER A 272 -33.56 14.16 -15.32
N ASN A 273 -32.90 13.74 -16.41
CA ASN A 273 -33.11 14.16 -17.80
C ASN A 273 -32.85 15.66 -18.05
N ASP A 274 -31.78 16.23 -17.49
CA ASP A 274 -31.40 17.64 -17.70
C ASP A 274 -32.54 18.63 -17.39
N THR A 275 -33.54 18.22 -16.61
CA THR A 275 -34.73 19.03 -16.40
C THR A 275 -34.44 20.01 -15.30
N PRO A 276 -34.49 21.34 -15.56
CA PRO A 276 -34.18 22.27 -14.51
C PRO A 276 -35.07 22.04 -13.34
N SER A 277 -34.44 21.79 -12.18
CA SER A 277 -35.11 21.79 -10.89
C SER A 277 -35.77 23.16 -10.72
N THR A 278 -36.98 23.27 -11.24
CA THR A 278 -37.88 24.41 -11.07
C THR A 278 -38.47 24.31 -9.67
N THR A 279 -37.59 24.35 -8.67
CA THR A 279 -37.92 24.90 -7.37
C THR A 279 -37.60 26.39 -7.37
N ASP A 280 -38.23 27.09 -8.32
CA ASP A 280 -38.60 28.48 -8.14
C ASP A 280 -39.68 28.48 -7.04
N ILE A 281 -39.21 28.48 -5.79
CA ILE A 281 -40.05 28.51 -4.60
C ILE A 281 -40.83 29.83 -4.68
N THR A 282 -42.10 29.74 -5.03
CA THR A 282 -43.04 30.83 -4.83
C THR A 282 -43.13 31.10 -3.33
N ASP A 283 -42.36 32.11 -2.94
CA ASP A 283 -42.50 32.92 -1.75
C ASP A 283 -43.98 33.22 -1.49
N THR A 284 -44.54 32.63 -0.42
CA THR A 284 -45.38 33.34 0.56
C THR A 284 -45.71 32.46 1.76
N ALA A 285 -45.08 32.77 2.91
CA ALA A 285 -45.58 32.71 4.30
C ALA A 285 -44.55 32.17 5.35
N THR A 286 -43.57 33.03 5.66
CA THR A 286 -43.05 33.46 6.99
C THR A 286 -43.41 32.67 8.28
N PRO A 287 -42.56 32.62 9.33
CA PRO A 287 -41.10 32.53 9.38
C PRO A 287 -40.60 31.38 10.30
N ALA A 288 -39.47 30.77 9.95
CA ALA A 288 -38.53 30.26 10.95
C ALA A 288 -37.12 30.73 10.57
N THR A 289 -36.47 31.28 11.58
CA THR A 289 -35.16 31.94 11.65
C THR A 289 -34.02 31.13 11.01
N PRO A 290 -32.94 31.78 10.53
CA PRO A 290 -31.99 31.21 9.57
C PRO A 290 -30.79 30.54 10.23
N GLU A 291 -30.37 29.37 9.75
CA GLU A 291 -29.01 28.81 9.85
C GLU A 291 -28.72 28.07 8.52
N GLN A 292 -28.00 28.69 7.59
CA GLN A 292 -26.56 28.50 7.33
C GLN A 292 -26.29 27.08 6.76
N GLY A 293 -26.22 26.87 5.45
CA GLY A 293 -25.18 27.33 4.52
C GLY A 293 -23.94 26.43 4.65
N ASP A 294 -23.69 25.56 3.66
CA ASP A 294 -22.51 24.67 3.41
C ASP A 294 -22.52 23.17 3.82
N ALA A 295 -23.59 22.59 4.38
CA ALA A 295 -23.51 21.24 4.98
C ALA A 295 -23.98 20.01 4.14
N LYS A 296 -24.17 20.12 2.81
CA LYS A 296 -24.83 19.03 2.02
C LYS A 296 -23.90 18.03 1.32
N ASP A 297 -22.61 18.34 1.15
CA ASP A 297 -21.66 17.49 0.40
C ASP A 297 -20.59 16.83 1.29
N GLU A 298 -20.74 16.91 2.61
CA GLU A 298 -19.80 16.30 3.54
C GLU A 298 -20.28 14.94 4.04
N VAL A 299 -19.37 13.98 4.11
CA VAL A 299 -19.61 12.70 4.80
C VAL A 299 -19.83 12.99 6.28
N THR A 300 -21.01 12.63 6.74
CA THR A 300 -21.45 12.80 8.13
C THR A 300 -21.42 11.47 8.85
N ILE A 301 -21.15 11.53 10.16
CA ILE A 301 -21.10 10.35 11.02
C ILE A 301 -22.24 10.41 12.02
N ASP A 302 -23.03 9.34 12.06
CA ASP A 302 -23.88 9.03 13.21
C ASP A 302 -23.29 7.85 13.97
N THR A 303 -22.96 8.08 15.24
CA THR A 303 -22.67 7.01 16.20
C THR A 303 -23.98 6.32 16.56
N VAL A 304 -24.07 5.01 16.31
CA VAL A 304 -25.29 4.26 16.62
C VAL A 304 -25.25 3.80 18.07
N GLU A 305 -26.07 4.43 18.92
CA GLU A 305 -26.36 3.90 20.24
C GLU A 305 -26.95 2.49 20.11
N SER A 306 -26.31 1.54 20.78
CA SER A 306 -26.62 0.11 20.70
C SER A 306 -27.99 -0.17 21.33
N ALA A 307 -29.04 -0.17 20.51
CA ALA A 307 -30.32 -0.76 20.87
C ALA A 307 -30.24 -2.29 20.68
N ASP A 308 -29.77 -2.96 21.73
CA ASP A 308 -30.19 -4.30 22.20
C ASP A 308 -30.44 -5.39 21.12
N ASP A 309 -29.43 -6.21 20.78
CA ASP A 309 -29.46 -7.68 20.96
C ASP A 309 -28.10 -8.36 20.58
N SER A 310 -27.44 -8.94 21.60
CA SER A 310 -26.41 -10.03 21.56
C SER A 310 -24.91 -9.73 21.29
N PRO A 311 -23.97 -10.57 21.79
CA PRO A 311 -23.41 -10.49 23.16
C PRO A 311 -21.87 -10.35 23.22
N ALA A 312 -21.38 -10.04 24.43
CA ALA A 312 -19.99 -10.03 24.91
C ALA A 312 -19.21 -8.71 24.74
N ASP A 313 -19.56 -7.73 25.58
CA ASP A 313 -18.71 -7.25 26.68
C ASP A 313 -17.18 -7.36 26.42
N MET A 314 -16.70 -6.60 25.45
CA MET A 314 -15.41 -5.95 25.56
C MET A 314 -15.70 -4.46 25.60
N ASP A 315 -15.18 -3.77 26.61
CA ASP A 315 -15.15 -2.30 26.71
C ASP A 315 -14.32 -1.76 25.52
N ILE A 316 -14.88 -1.81 24.32
CA ILE A 316 -14.31 -1.18 23.14
C ILE A 316 -14.69 0.31 23.26
N PRO A 317 -13.72 1.22 23.39
CA PRO A 317 -13.98 2.65 23.59
C PRO A 317 -14.59 3.32 22.35
N ILE A 318 -14.58 2.63 21.21
CA ILE A 318 -15.13 3.07 19.92
C ILE A 318 -16.51 2.44 19.70
N GLN A 319 -17.51 3.27 19.41
CA GLN A 319 -18.86 2.83 19.07
C GLN A 319 -18.96 2.41 17.61
N LYS A 320 -19.92 1.52 17.28
CA LYS A 320 -20.31 1.30 15.88
C LYS A 320 -20.79 2.63 15.29
N SER A 321 -20.40 2.91 14.06
CA SER A 321 -20.72 4.19 13.40
C SER A 321 -21.19 3.98 11.97
N ARG A 322 -21.96 4.96 11.47
CA ARG A 322 -22.43 5.01 10.08
C ARG A 322 -21.93 6.29 9.44
N LEU A 323 -21.32 6.14 8.27
CA LEU A 323 -20.88 7.22 7.41
C LEU A 323 -21.85 7.36 6.27
N TYR A 324 -22.46 8.53 6.08
CA TYR A 324 -23.41 8.77 5.00
C TYR A 324 -22.73 9.41 3.80
N PHE A 325 -23.04 8.91 2.62
CA PHE A 325 -22.47 9.38 1.36
C PHE A 325 -23.51 10.14 0.52
N PRO A 326 -23.07 11.14 -0.26
CA PRO A 326 -23.89 11.73 -1.32
C PRO A 326 -24.36 10.67 -2.33
N PHE A 327 -25.35 11.01 -3.17
CA PHE A 327 -25.79 10.11 -4.23
C PHE A 327 -24.64 9.74 -5.16
N ARG A 328 -24.51 8.44 -5.48
CA ARG A 328 -23.47 7.82 -6.33
C ARG A 328 -21.99 8.18 -6.04
N SER A 329 -21.69 8.95 -5.00
CA SER A 329 -20.32 9.35 -4.68
C SER A 329 -19.57 8.30 -3.87
N ALA A 330 -18.35 7.96 -4.28
CA ALA A 330 -17.40 7.19 -3.47
C ALA A 330 -16.39 8.07 -2.70
N ASN A 331 -16.21 9.34 -3.12
CA ASN A 331 -15.17 10.23 -2.63
C ASN A 331 -15.55 10.89 -1.29
N PRO A 332 -14.87 10.57 -0.18
CA PRO A 332 -15.27 11.04 1.13
C PRO A 332 -14.74 12.46 1.39
N ARG A 333 -15.58 13.48 1.16
CA ARG A 333 -15.31 14.83 1.68
C ARG A 333 -15.71 14.87 3.15
N LEU A 334 -14.78 14.54 4.05
CA LEU A 334 -15.09 14.38 5.47
C LEU A 334 -15.41 15.71 6.15
N SER A 335 -16.51 15.73 6.91
CA SER A 335 -16.75 16.79 7.90
C SER A 335 -15.67 16.81 8.98
N GLY A 336 -15.49 17.95 9.64
CA GLY A 336 -14.54 18.08 10.76
C GLY A 336 -14.77 17.04 11.86
N ALA A 337 -16.04 16.74 12.18
CA ALA A 337 -16.42 15.71 13.16
C ALA A 337 -16.08 14.29 12.68
N ALA A 338 -16.25 14.00 11.39
CA ALA A 338 -15.87 12.70 10.83
C ALA A 338 -14.36 12.47 10.89
N LYS A 339 -13.58 13.53 10.62
CA LYS A 339 -12.12 13.47 10.72
C LYS A 339 -11.63 13.20 12.14
N GLU A 340 -12.16 13.93 13.13
CA GLU A 340 -11.80 13.72 14.55
C GLU A 340 -12.11 12.28 15.01
N TYR A 341 -13.27 11.74 14.62
CA TYR A 341 -13.64 10.36 14.91
C TYR A 341 -12.64 9.36 14.30
N PHE A 342 -12.25 9.53 13.04
CA PHE A 342 -11.27 8.62 12.42
C PHE A 342 -9.89 8.70 13.07
N GLU A 343 -9.45 9.87 13.51
CA GLU A 343 -8.22 9.99 14.30
C GLU A 343 -8.32 9.18 15.61
N GLU A 344 -9.46 9.20 16.30
CA GLU A 344 -9.69 8.38 17.49
C GLU A 344 -9.68 6.87 17.18
N VAL A 345 -10.31 6.44 16.09
CA VAL A 345 -10.30 5.03 15.67
C VAL A 345 -8.89 4.59 15.31
N SER A 346 -8.13 5.39 14.56
CA SER A 346 -6.73 5.10 14.23
C SER A 346 -5.85 4.99 15.47
N LEU A 347 -6.06 5.86 16.46
CA LEU A 347 -5.36 5.76 17.75
C LEU A 347 -5.71 4.47 18.50
N TRP A 348 -6.98 4.05 18.48
CA TRP A 348 -7.41 2.80 19.11
C TRP A 348 -6.84 1.55 18.40
N LEU A 349 -6.86 1.53 17.06
CA LEU A 349 -6.23 0.45 16.28
C LEU A 349 -4.76 0.28 16.62
N ASN A 350 -4.04 1.39 16.77
CA ASN A 350 -2.60 1.39 17.09
C ASN A 350 -2.27 0.98 18.54
N GLN A 351 -3.25 0.84 19.43
CA GLN A 351 -3.00 0.38 20.81
C GLN A 351 -2.71 -1.11 20.91
N SER A 352 -3.25 -1.92 19.99
CA SER A 352 -3.05 -3.36 19.99
C SER A 352 -3.19 -3.91 18.57
N PRO A 353 -2.26 -4.77 18.09
CA PRO A 353 -2.39 -5.48 16.81
C PRO A 353 -3.67 -6.32 16.69
N SER A 354 -4.24 -6.74 17.83
CA SER A 354 -5.49 -7.51 17.88
C SER A 354 -6.73 -6.67 17.60
N ASN A 355 -6.65 -5.33 17.70
CA ASN A 355 -7.77 -4.46 17.39
C ASN A 355 -7.97 -4.42 15.87
N SER A 356 -9.21 -4.57 15.43
CA SER A 356 -9.54 -4.49 14.00
C SER A 356 -10.87 -3.79 13.79
N ILE A 357 -11.12 -3.32 12.58
CA ILE A 357 -12.42 -2.81 12.16
C ILE A 357 -12.86 -3.51 10.88
N VAL A 358 -14.17 -3.60 10.70
CA VAL A 358 -14.79 -3.99 9.43
C VAL A 358 -15.53 -2.79 8.88
N LEU A 359 -15.20 -2.38 7.66
CA LEU A 359 -15.89 -1.35 6.89
C LEU A 359 -16.81 -2.04 5.89
N THR A 360 -18.12 -1.85 6.03
CA THR A 360 -19.10 -2.44 5.11
C THR A 360 -19.83 -1.33 4.34
N GLY A 361 -19.64 -1.27 3.03
CA GLY A 361 -20.35 -0.34 2.17
C GLY A 361 -21.74 -0.81 1.76
N HIS A 362 -22.66 0.15 1.67
CA HIS A 362 -24.04 -0.04 1.26
C HIS A 362 -24.44 1.06 0.29
N THR A 363 -25.38 0.74 -0.59
CA THR A 363 -25.94 1.66 -1.59
C THR A 363 -27.45 1.75 -1.42
N ASP A 364 -28.07 2.67 -2.15
CA ASP A 364 -29.50 2.58 -2.39
C ASP A 364 -29.79 1.55 -3.50
N SER A 365 -31.05 1.42 -3.90
CA SER A 365 -31.47 0.46 -4.93
C SER A 365 -31.63 1.08 -6.32
N ILE A 366 -30.96 2.19 -6.61
CA ILE A 366 -30.90 2.76 -7.96
C ILE A 366 -29.71 2.12 -8.68
N GLY A 367 -29.89 1.74 -9.95
CA GLY A 367 -28.86 1.06 -10.75
C GLY A 367 -28.88 -0.46 -10.69
N LYS A 368 -27.85 -1.09 -11.27
CA LYS A 368 -27.70 -2.56 -11.32
C LYS A 368 -27.13 -3.08 -9.99
N ALA A 369 -27.59 -4.25 -9.55
CA ALA A 369 -27.12 -4.86 -8.29
C ALA A 369 -25.60 -5.11 -8.25
N LYS A 370 -24.96 -5.43 -9.39
CA LYS A 370 -23.49 -5.61 -9.48
C LYS A 370 -22.77 -4.27 -9.30
N SER A 371 -23.20 -3.22 -10.01
CA SER A 371 -22.66 -1.85 -9.84
C SER A 371 -22.85 -1.36 -8.40
N ASN A 372 -23.99 -1.61 -7.78
CA ASN A 372 -24.24 -1.28 -6.38
C ASN A 372 -23.30 -2.03 -5.41
N LEU A 373 -22.96 -3.28 -5.71
CA LEU A 373 -21.99 -4.03 -4.92
C LEU A 373 -20.58 -3.42 -5.06
N ASN A 374 -20.15 -3.11 -6.28
CA ASN A 374 -18.84 -2.51 -6.55
C ASN A 374 -18.74 -1.10 -5.94
N LEU A 375 -19.76 -0.25 -6.11
CA LEU A 375 -19.82 1.09 -5.54
C LEU A 375 -19.77 1.07 -4.01
N GLY A 376 -20.46 0.12 -3.37
CA GLY A 376 -20.35 -0.09 -1.93
C GLY A 376 -18.92 -0.48 -1.53
N LEU A 377 -18.24 -1.32 -2.32
CA LEU A 377 -16.87 -1.74 -2.03
C LEU A 377 -15.89 -0.57 -2.18
N LYS A 378 -15.98 0.19 -3.28
CA LYS A 378 -15.17 1.39 -3.55
C LYS A 378 -15.29 2.40 -2.40
N ARG A 379 -16.49 2.66 -1.90
CA ARG A 379 -16.72 3.51 -0.70
C ARG A 379 -16.01 3.00 0.55
N ALA A 380 -15.99 1.68 0.78
CA ALA A 380 -15.34 1.10 1.95
C ALA A 380 -13.81 1.21 1.84
N ILE A 381 -13.27 1.01 0.63
CA ILE A 381 -11.83 1.14 0.32
C ILE A 381 -11.38 2.60 0.49
N GLU A 382 -12.13 3.57 -0.02
CA GLU A 382 -11.81 5.00 0.15
C GLU A 382 -11.69 5.42 1.63
N ILE A 383 -12.56 4.88 2.48
CA ILE A 383 -12.47 5.11 3.93
C ILE A 383 -11.25 4.38 4.53
N LYS A 384 -10.93 3.16 4.07
CA LYS A 384 -9.72 2.43 4.49
C LYS A 384 -8.48 3.25 4.17
N ASP A 385 -8.32 3.74 2.94
CA ASP A 385 -7.14 4.50 2.51
C ASP A 385 -7.00 5.81 3.26
N LEU A 386 -8.11 6.48 3.53
CA LEU A 386 -8.13 7.65 4.39
C LEU A 386 -7.63 7.34 5.80
N MET A 387 -8.06 6.23 6.40
CA MET A 387 -7.62 5.83 7.73
C MET A 387 -6.15 5.41 7.76
N VAL A 388 -5.66 4.75 6.70
CA VAL A 388 -4.23 4.43 6.53
C VAL A 388 -3.40 5.71 6.44
N LYS A 389 -3.85 6.72 5.68
CA LYS A 389 -3.23 8.06 5.65
C LYS A 389 -3.22 8.76 7.01
N LEU A 390 -4.20 8.48 7.87
CA LEU A 390 -4.25 8.97 9.27
C LEU A 390 -3.41 8.11 10.25
N GLY A 391 -2.73 7.07 9.76
CA GLY A 391 -1.79 6.25 10.52
C GLY A 391 -2.36 4.94 11.07
N ALA A 392 -3.51 4.47 10.60
CA ALA A 392 -3.96 3.10 10.87
C ALA A 392 -3.18 2.09 10.01
N LYS A 393 -3.00 0.86 10.50
CA LYS A 393 -2.37 -0.22 9.71
C LYS A 393 -3.41 -0.91 8.84
N SER A 394 -3.11 -1.06 7.55
CA SER A 394 -4.01 -1.68 6.57
C SER A 394 -4.52 -3.06 7.01
N ALA A 395 -3.64 -3.92 7.57
CA ALA A 395 -3.98 -5.27 8.04
C ALA A 395 -5.02 -5.34 9.19
N GLN A 396 -5.29 -4.20 9.85
CA GLN A 396 -6.30 -4.11 10.92
C GLN A 396 -7.67 -3.64 10.38
N ILE A 397 -7.80 -3.39 9.08
CA ILE A 397 -9.00 -2.86 8.44
C ILE A 397 -9.46 -3.83 7.35
N ASP A 398 -10.55 -4.55 7.62
CA ASP A 398 -11.21 -5.41 6.64
C ASP A 398 -12.31 -4.60 5.92
N VAL A 399 -12.44 -4.76 4.59
CA VAL A 399 -13.48 -4.10 3.78
C VAL A 399 -14.45 -5.12 3.20
N ALA A 400 -15.72 -4.73 3.09
CA ALA A 400 -16.77 -5.53 2.49
C ALA A 400 -17.83 -4.62 1.85
N SER A 401 -18.66 -5.19 0.99
CA SER A 401 -19.83 -4.51 0.42
C SER A 401 -21.07 -5.39 0.52
N MET A 402 -22.20 -4.76 0.83
CA MET A 402 -23.52 -5.37 0.78
C MET A 402 -24.36 -4.80 -0.37
N GLY A 403 -23.83 -3.83 -1.12
CA GLY A 403 -24.57 -3.07 -2.13
C GLY A 403 -25.94 -2.63 -1.62
N GLU A 404 -26.99 -2.91 -2.39
CA GLU A 404 -28.37 -2.53 -2.07
C GLU A 404 -29.11 -3.52 -1.15
N THR A 405 -28.47 -4.63 -0.75
CA THR A 405 -29.16 -5.80 -0.18
C THR A 405 -29.57 -5.64 1.29
N GLN A 406 -29.02 -4.65 2.00
CA GLN A 406 -29.30 -4.36 3.41
C GLN A 406 -29.77 -2.91 3.64
N PRO A 407 -30.96 -2.54 3.13
CA PRO A 407 -31.50 -1.20 3.33
C PRO A 407 -31.96 -1.01 4.78
N ILE A 408 -31.61 0.13 5.37
CA ILE A 408 -32.07 0.55 6.71
C ILE A 408 -33.26 1.52 6.63
N ALA A 409 -33.57 2.01 5.43
CA ALA A 409 -34.69 2.88 5.14
C ALA A 409 -35.32 2.58 3.78
N SER A 410 -36.44 3.24 3.48
CA SER A 410 -37.18 3.02 2.23
C SER A 410 -36.45 3.58 1.02
N ASN A 411 -36.08 2.72 0.05
CA ASN A 411 -35.53 3.15 -1.24
C ASN A 411 -36.50 3.93 -2.14
N LYS A 412 -37.80 3.98 -1.77
CA LYS A 412 -38.81 4.71 -2.54
C LYS A 412 -38.75 6.24 -2.39
N THR A 413 -37.98 6.74 -1.42
CA THR A 413 -37.91 8.15 -1.07
C THR A 413 -36.46 8.58 -1.01
N GLU A 414 -36.13 9.79 -1.48
CA GLU A 414 -34.73 10.26 -1.49
C GLU A 414 -34.11 10.27 -0.09
N ALA A 415 -34.85 10.74 0.91
CA ALA A 415 -34.39 10.70 2.31
C ALA A 415 -34.03 9.27 2.79
N GLY A 416 -34.75 8.25 2.31
CA GLY A 416 -34.46 6.87 2.65
C GLY A 416 -33.32 6.26 1.83
N ARG A 417 -33.17 6.66 0.57
CA ARG A 417 -32.01 6.28 -0.25
C ARG A 417 -30.71 6.86 0.29
N HIS A 418 -30.71 8.14 0.70
CA HIS A 418 -29.59 8.76 1.38
C HIS A 418 -29.16 8.01 2.64
N GLN A 419 -30.12 7.49 3.42
CA GLN A 419 -29.81 6.66 4.59
C GLN A 419 -29.23 5.29 4.21
N ASN A 420 -29.55 4.77 3.02
CA ASN A 420 -29.03 3.49 2.56
C ASN A 420 -27.62 3.61 1.96
N ARG A 421 -27.28 4.76 1.36
CA ARG A 421 -25.92 5.10 0.90
C ARG A 421 -25.00 5.39 2.08
N ARG A 422 -24.38 4.34 2.61
CA ARG A 422 -23.58 4.44 3.84
C ARG A 422 -22.42 3.45 3.87
N VAL A 423 -21.41 3.76 4.67
CA VAL A 423 -20.43 2.79 5.16
C VAL A 423 -20.68 2.56 6.64
N GLU A 424 -20.80 1.30 7.06
CA GLU A 424 -20.85 0.92 8.46
C GLU A 424 -19.45 0.56 8.94
N LEU A 425 -19.00 1.18 10.03
CA LEU A 425 -17.77 0.83 10.72
C LEU A 425 -18.09 0.02 11.96
N ILE A 426 -17.60 -1.21 12.02
CA ILE A 426 -17.81 -2.14 13.13
C ILE A 426 -16.46 -2.47 13.76
N PRO A 427 -16.19 -2.01 14.99
CA PRO A 427 -14.97 -2.38 15.69
C PRO A 427 -15.05 -3.82 16.19
N THR A 428 -13.94 -4.54 16.09
CA THR A 428 -13.77 -5.95 16.42
C THR A 428 -12.41 -6.17 17.08
N VAL A 429 -12.24 -7.30 17.76
CA VAL A 429 -10.93 -7.71 18.28
C VAL A 429 -10.68 -9.12 17.78
N LYS A 430 -9.65 -9.30 16.93
CA LYS A 430 -9.18 -10.62 16.49
C LYS A 430 -8.66 -11.35 17.73
N LYS A 431 -9.26 -12.51 18.02
CA LYS A 431 -8.99 -13.30 19.24
C LYS A 431 -7.72 -14.13 19.14
#